data_AF-A0AB39VBN9-F1
#
_entry.id   AF-A0AB39VBN9-F1
#
_cell.length_a   1.000
_cell.length_b   1.000
_cell.length_c   1.000
_cell.angle_alpha   90.00
_cell.angle_beta   90.00
_cell.angle_gamma   90.00
#
_symmetry.space_group_name_H-M   'P 1'
#
loop_
_entity.id
_entity.type
_entity.pdbx_description
1 polymer ?
#
loop_
_entity_poly.entity_id
_entity_poly.type
_entity_poly.pdbx_seq_one_letter_code
_entity_poly.pdbx_strand_id
1 'polypeptide(L)'
;MSENNQNLKELLIYITQIEDKRQASKIKHKLSDIVVITLFGILANVEYREEIEEFGKLYLKALKRYLELSNGVPSHDTIQRVMAIIEPEVTEVLLTKWMELKISGEDKKIRKRE
;
A
#
# COMPACT_ATOMS: atom_id res chain seq x y z
N MET A 1 -12.56 12.22 10.78
CA MET A 1 -11.81 11.44 9.76
C MET A 1 -11.80 10.00 10.24
N SER A 2 -12.16 9.02 9.39
CA SER A 2 -12.21 7.62 9.81
C SER A 2 -10.82 7.13 10.23
N GLU A 3 -10.75 6.29 11.25
CA GLU A 3 -9.51 5.71 11.81
C GLU A 3 -8.62 5.06 10.75
N ASN A 4 -9.23 4.39 9.76
CA ASN A 4 -8.52 3.82 8.62
C ASN A 4 -7.73 4.84 7.80
N ASN A 5 -8.18 6.11 7.76
CA ASN A 5 -7.50 7.18 7.05
C ASN A 5 -6.25 7.66 7.83
N GLN A 6 -6.25 7.56 9.16
CA GLN A 6 -5.08 7.90 9.98
C GLN A 6 -3.99 6.84 9.86
N ASN A 7 -4.36 5.55 10.01
CA ASN A 7 -3.42 4.45 9.88
C ASN A 7 -2.74 4.42 8.51
N LEU A 8 -3.51 4.73 7.46
CA LEU A 8 -2.96 4.77 6.10
C LEU A 8 -1.98 5.94 5.90
N LYS A 9 -2.23 7.09 6.51
CA LYS A 9 -1.26 8.21 6.48
C LYS A 9 0.04 7.85 7.19
N GLU A 10 -0.04 7.18 8.33
CA GLU A 10 1.16 6.73 9.07
C GLU A 10 1.94 5.69 8.26
N LEU A 11 1.25 4.74 7.61
CA LEU A 11 1.88 3.79 6.70
C LEU A 11 2.55 4.50 5.52
N LEU A 12 1.88 5.49 4.91
CA LEU A 12 2.44 6.27 3.80
C LEU A 12 3.72 7.00 4.20
N ILE A 13 3.77 7.60 5.40
CA ILE A 13 4.98 8.26 5.92
C ILE A 13 6.15 7.26 5.95
N TYR A 14 5.92 6.04 6.44
CA TYR A 14 6.96 5.03 6.48
C TYR A 14 7.41 4.62 5.06
N ILE A 15 6.47 4.42 4.14
CA ILE A 15 6.80 4.09 2.74
C ILE A 15 7.60 5.21 2.07
N THR A 16 7.37 6.48 2.40
CA THR A 16 8.16 7.60 1.85
C THR A 16 9.62 7.62 2.32
N GLN A 17 9.98 6.85 3.35
CA GLN A 17 11.38 6.69 3.79
C GLN A 17 12.14 5.66 2.95
N ILE A 18 11.43 4.86 2.15
CA ILE A 18 12.06 3.89 1.24
C ILE A 18 12.68 4.65 0.08
N GLU A 19 13.98 4.43 -0.14
CA GLU A 19 14.69 5.01 -1.27
C GLU A 19 14.15 4.45 -2.59
N ASP A 20 13.69 5.34 -3.48
CA ASP A 20 13.24 4.96 -4.80
C ASP A 20 14.41 4.83 -5.77
N LYS A 21 14.99 3.62 -5.85
CA LYS A 21 16.13 3.30 -6.73
C LYS A 21 15.76 3.18 -8.22
N ARG A 22 14.51 3.47 -8.61
CA ARG A 22 14.08 3.43 -10.01
C ARG A 22 14.69 4.58 -10.79
N GLN A 23 14.88 4.37 -12.09
CA GLN A 23 15.34 5.42 -12.97
C GLN A 23 14.32 6.57 -13.05
N ALA A 24 14.67 7.74 -12.53
CA ALA A 24 13.78 8.90 -12.38
C ALA A 24 12.99 9.27 -13.65
N SER A 25 13.63 9.25 -14.83
CA SER A 25 12.99 9.58 -16.11
C SER A 25 11.92 8.58 -16.56
N LYS A 26 11.85 7.39 -15.94
CA LYS A 26 10.88 6.33 -16.24
C LYS A 26 9.78 6.21 -15.18
N ILE A 27 9.78 7.08 -14.16
CA ILE A 27 8.78 7.04 -13.08
C ILE A 27 7.50 7.73 -13.54
N LYS A 28 6.44 6.94 -13.69
CA LYS A 28 5.06 7.43 -13.93
C LYS A 28 4.17 7.29 -12.70
N HIS A 29 4.44 6.30 -11.85
CA HIS A 29 3.61 6.02 -10.67
C HIS A 29 4.45 6.22 -9.40
N LYS A 30 3.87 6.89 -8.41
CA LYS A 30 4.50 7.08 -7.10
C LYS A 30 4.83 5.73 -6.48
N LEU A 31 5.99 5.64 -5.84
CA LEU A 31 6.40 4.42 -5.14
C LEU A 31 5.34 4.03 -4.10
N SER A 32 4.89 5.00 -3.31
CA SER A 32 3.84 4.83 -2.30
C SER A 32 2.56 4.20 -2.84
N ASP A 33 2.09 4.66 -3.99
CA ASP A 33 0.85 4.16 -4.58
C ASP A 33 0.96 2.69 -4.97
N ILE A 34 2.10 2.31 -5.57
CA ILE A 34 2.35 0.94 -6.03
C ILE A 34 2.48 -0.01 -4.83
N VAL A 35 3.19 0.42 -3.79
CA VAL A 35 3.39 -0.35 -2.56
C VAL A 35 2.08 -0.57 -1.82
N VAL A 36 1.26 0.48 -1.67
CA VAL A 36 -0.04 0.35 -0.99
C VAL A 36 -0.99 -0.56 -1.78
N ILE A 37 -1.05 -0.44 -3.11
CA ILE A 37 -1.86 -1.33 -3.94
C ILE A 37 -1.41 -2.79 -3.76
N THR A 38 -0.10 -3.03 -3.78
CA THR A 38 0.46 -4.37 -3.59
C THR A 38 0.13 -4.94 -2.22
N LEU A 39 0.28 -4.13 -1.16
CA LEU A 39 -0.03 -4.53 0.21
C LEU A 39 -1.51 -4.89 0.37
N PHE A 40 -2.41 -4.09 -0.21
CA PHE A 40 -3.85 -4.39 -0.20
C PHE A 40 -4.21 -5.63 -1.03
N GLY A 41 -3.50 -5.88 -2.15
CA GLY A 41 -3.62 -7.13 -2.89
C GLY A 41 -3.25 -8.33 -2.02
N ILE A 42 -2.10 -8.30 -1.36
CA ILE A 42 -1.63 -9.37 -0.47
C ILE A 42 -2.65 -9.61 0.67
N LEU A 43 -3.15 -8.55 1.31
CA LEU A 43 -4.17 -8.66 2.36
C LEU A 43 -5.52 -9.19 1.84
N ALA A 44 -5.81 -9.00 0.55
CA ALA A 44 -6.94 -9.61 -0.13
C ALA A 44 -6.64 -11.02 -0.65
N ASN A 45 -5.51 -11.61 -0.24
CA ASN A 45 -5.04 -12.94 -0.63
C ASN A 45 -4.79 -13.07 -2.14
N VAL A 46 -4.31 -11.98 -2.76
CA VAL A 46 -3.88 -11.94 -4.16
C VAL A 46 -2.37 -12.21 -4.24
N GLU A 47 -1.99 -13.23 -5.01
CA GLU A 47 -0.61 -13.70 -5.07
C GLU A 47 0.12 -13.23 -6.34
N TYR A 48 -0.60 -13.13 -7.46
CA TYR A 48 0.01 -12.82 -8.76
C TYR A 48 -0.01 -11.33 -9.09
N ARG A 49 0.99 -10.83 -9.84
CA ARG A 49 1.13 -9.39 -10.13
C ARG A 49 0.05 -8.89 -11.08
N GLU A 50 -0.36 -9.76 -11.99
CA GLU A 50 -1.48 -9.60 -12.91
C GLU A 50 -2.77 -9.40 -12.13
N GLU A 51 -3.01 -10.22 -11.12
CA GLU A 51 -4.19 -10.10 -10.26
C GLU A 51 -4.13 -8.84 -9.38
N ILE A 52 -2.95 -8.38 -8.95
CA ILE A 52 -2.81 -7.11 -8.22
C ILE A 52 -3.15 -5.93 -9.14
N GLU A 53 -2.74 -5.98 -10.41
CA GLU A 53 -3.15 -4.99 -11.41
C GLU A 53 -4.68 -4.97 -11.57
N GLU A 54 -5.30 -6.15 -11.69
CA GLU A 54 -6.77 -6.29 -11.79
C GLU A 54 -7.47 -5.80 -10.53
N PHE A 55 -6.97 -6.15 -9.34
CA PHE A 55 -7.46 -5.64 -8.06
C PHE A 55 -7.42 -4.11 -8.02
N GLY A 56 -6.28 -3.51 -8.41
CA GLY A 56 -6.12 -2.06 -8.47
C GLY A 56 -7.14 -1.40 -9.40
N LYS A 57 -7.44 -2.04 -10.55
CA LYS A 57 -8.46 -1.57 -11.50
C LYS A 57 -9.86 -1.69 -10.93
N LEU A 58 -10.19 -2.82 -10.31
CA LEU A 58 -11.49 -3.10 -9.70
C LEU A 58 -11.82 -2.09 -8.58
N TYR A 59 -10.83 -1.79 -7.74
CA TYR A 59 -10.99 -0.90 -6.59
C TYR A 59 -10.49 0.53 -6.83
N LEU A 60 -10.22 0.93 -8.08
CA LEU A 60 -9.63 2.22 -8.44
C LEU A 60 -10.36 3.42 -7.79
N LYS A 61 -11.69 3.42 -7.82
CA LYS A 61 -12.51 4.50 -7.23
C LYS A 61 -12.29 4.62 -5.72
N ALA A 62 -12.14 3.50 -5.01
CA ALA A 62 -11.90 3.48 -3.59
C ALA A 62 -10.46 3.89 -3.25
N LEU A 63 -9.49 3.40 -4.04
CA LEU A 63 -8.06 3.70 -3.88
C LEU A 63 -7.77 5.19 -4.09
N LYS A 64 -8.41 5.84 -5.07
CA LYS A 64 -8.27 7.29 -5.33
C LYS A 64 -8.72 8.21 -4.19
N ARG A 65 -9.41 7.68 -3.17
CA ARG A 65 -9.74 8.45 -1.97
C ARG A 65 -8.54 8.62 -1.03
N TYR A 66 -7.50 7.82 -1.22
CA TYR A 66 -6.34 7.74 -0.33
C TYR A 66 -5.01 7.87 -1.05
N LEU A 67 -4.95 7.42 -2.30
CA LEU A 67 -3.79 7.44 -3.18
C LEU A 67 -4.00 8.45 -4.30
N GLU A 68 -2.92 8.99 -4.85
CA GLU A 68 -3.03 9.96 -5.93
C GLU A 68 -3.38 9.30 -7.26
N LEU A 69 -2.67 8.22 -7.63
CA LEU A 69 -2.89 7.45 -8.86
C LEU A 69 -3.08 8.36 -10.09
N SER A 70 -2.22 9.38 -10.20
CA SER A 70 -2.29 10.41 -11.26
C SER A 70 -2.23 9.80 -12.68
N ASN A 71 -1.47 8.71 -12.83
CA ASN A 71 -1.36 7.94 -14.07
C ASN A 71 -2.18 6.63 -14.04
N GLY A 72 -3.14 6.51 -13.13
CA GLY A 72 -3.95 5.30 -12.94
C GLY A 72 -3.18 4.17 -12.24
N VAL A 73 -3.69 2.95 -12.40
CA VAL A 73 -3.13 1.74 -11.80
C VAL A 73 -1.85 1.35 -12.56
N PRO A 74 -0.74 1.07 -11.86
CA PRO A 74 0.47 0.56 -12.51
C PRO A 74 0.22 -0.80 -13.16
N SER A 75 0.88 -1.08 -14.28
CA SER A 75 0.86 -2.43 -14.87
C SER A 75 1.56 -3.46 -13.99
N HIS A 76 1.23 -4.74 -14.15
CA HIS A 76 1.90 -5.85 -13.47
C HIS A 76 3.43 -5.82 -13.65
N ASP A 77 3.95 -5.49 -14.85
CA ASP A 77 5.38 -5.27 -15.07
C ASP A 77 5.97 -4.18 -14.15
N THR A 78 5.22 -3.09 -13.95
CA THR A 78 5.65 -1.99 -13.09
C THR A 78 5.63 -2.39 -11.63
N ILE A 79 4.59 -3.13 -11.21
CA ILE A 79 4.48 -3.70 -9.87
C ILE A 79 5.63 -4.67 -9.64
N GLN A 80 5.89 -5.60 -10.56
CA GLN A 80 6.98 -6.57 -10.46
C GLN A 80 8.34 -5.88 -10.30
N ARG A 81 8.64 -4.87 -11.15
CA ARG A 81 9.90 -4.11 -11.03
C ARG A 81 10.05 -3.43 -9.68
N VAL A 82 8.98 -2.82 -9.16
CA VAL A 82 9.00 -2.14 -7.85
C VAL A 82 9.20 -3.14 -6.73
N MET A 83 8.46 -4.25 -6.75
CA MET A 83 8.59 -5.30 -5.74
C MET A 83 9.92 -6.06 -5.82
N ALA A 84 10.62 -6.02 -6.95
CA ALA A 84 11.99 -6.53 -7.06
C ALA A 84 13.04 -5.57 -6.49
N ILE A 85 12.71 -4.27 -6.38
CA ILE A 85 13.58 -3.24 -5.79
C ILE A 85 13.39 -3.18 -4.27
N ILE A 86 12.16 -3.39 -3.82
CA ILE A 86 11.82 -3.43 -2.40
C ILE A 86 12.27 -4.78 -1.86
N GLU A 87 13.15 -4.76 -0.86
CA GLU A 87 13.59 -5.97 -0.18
C GLU A 87 12.37 -6.70 0.43
N PRO A 88 12.27 -8.04 0.31
CA PRO A 88 11.15 -8.81 0.86
C PRO A 88 10.85 -8.48 2.33
N GLU A 89 11.89 -8.27 3.13
CA GLU A 89 11.83 -7.89 4.55
C GLU A 89 11.08 -6.57 4.75
N VAL A 90 11.25 -5.59 3.86
CA VAL A 90 10.51 -4.32 3.92
C VAL A 90 9.02 -4.56 3.73
N THR A 91 8.63 -5.48 2.85
CA THR A 91 7.23 -5.82 2.62
C THR A 91 6.61 -6.47 3.86
N GLU A 92 7.35 -7.38 4.52
CA GLU A 92 6.92 -8.03 5.76
C GLU A 92 6.77 -7.01 6.92
N VAL A 93 7.72 -6.08 7.04
CA VAL A 93 7.65 -4.99 8.04
C VAL A 93 6.44 -4.11 7.78
N LEU A 94 6.16 -3.74 6.53
CA LEU A 94 4.99 -2.93 6.17
C LEU A 94 3.67 -3.65 6.51
N LEU A 95 3.58 -4.95 6.23
CA LEU A 95 2.41 -5.77 6.57
C LEU A 95 2.21 -5.85 8.09
N THR A 96 3.28 -6.16 8.83
CA THR A 96 3.28 -6.21 10.29
C THR A 96 2.83 -4.88 10.88
N LYS A 97 3.39 -3.78 10.38
CA LYS A 97 3.04 -2.42 10.83
C LYS A 97 1.57 -2.11 10.59
N TRP A 98 1.05 -2.48 9.43
CA TRP A 98 -0.38 -2.29 9.13
C TRP A 98 -1.27 -3.06 10.11
N MET A 99 -0.90 -4.29 10.45
CA MET A 99 -1.64 -5.09 11.44
C MET A 99 -1.58 -4.48 12.85
N GLU A 100 -0.42 -4.02 13.31
CA GLU A 100 -0.28 -3.31 14.60
C GLU A 100 -1.13 -2.05 14.68
N LEU A 101 -1.16 -1.25 13.60
CA LEU A 101 -1.98 -0.04 13.51
C LEU A 101 -3.48 -0.37 13.58
N LYS A 102 -3.89 -1.54 13.06
CA LYS A 102 -5.27 -2.03 13.18
C LYS A 102 -5.61 -2.47 14.60
N ILE A 103 -4.77 -3.32 15.21
CA ILE A 103 -5.00 -3.86 16.55
C ILE A 103 -5.02 -2.72 17.59
N SER A 104 -4.09 -1.76 17.51
CA SER A 104 -4.05 -0.62 18.43
C SER A 104 -5.25 0.34 18.31
N GLY A 105 -5.95 0.34 17.16
CA GLY A 105 -7.21 1.04 16.99
C GLY A 105 -8.40 0.28 17.60
N GLU A 106 -8.40 -1.06 17.49
CA GLU A 106 -9.44 -1.92 18.07
C GLU A 106 -9.38 -1.99 19.60
N ASP A 107 -8.19 -2.07 20.19
CA ASP A 107 -7.99 -2.03 21.65
C ASP A 107 -8.51 -0.72 22.29
N LYS A 108 -8.38 0.41 21.58
CA LYS A 108 -8.92 1.70 22.02
C LYS A 108 -10.44 1.76 22.01
N LYS A 109 -11.11 0.96 21.17
CA LYS A 109 -12.59 0.84 21.16
C LYS A 109 -13.10 -0.07 22.26
N ILE A 110 -12.37 -1.13 22.59
CA ILE A 110 -12.75 -2.08 23.65
C ILE A 110 -12.67 -1.41 25.03
N ARG A 111 -11.63 -0.62 25.31
CA ARG A 111 -11.45 0.09 26.59
C ARG A 111 -12.36 1.31 26.81
N LYS A 112 -13.21 1.68 25.83
CA LYS A 112 -14.15 2.81 25.94
C LYS A 112 -15.59 2.40 26.25
N ARG A 113 -15.82 1.14 26.62
CA ARG A 113 -17.13 0.59 27.01
C ARG A 113 -17.28 0.34 28.52
N GLU A 114 -16.43 0.96 29.34
CA GLU A 114 -16.57 0.98 30.81
C GLU A 114 -16.89 2.39 31.30
#